data_AF-A0A958JHX8-F1
#
_entry.id   AF-A0A958JHX8-F1
#
_cell.length_a   1.000
_cell.length_b   1.000
_cell.length_c   1.000
_cell.angle_alpha   90.00
_cell.angle_beta   90.00
_cell.angle_gamma   90.00
#
_symmetry.space_group_name_H-M   'P 1'
#
loop_
_entity.id
_entity.type
_entity.pdbx_description
1 polymer ?
#
loop_
_entity_poly.entity_id
_entity_poly.type
_entity_poly.pdbx_seq_one_letter_code
_entity_poly.pdbx_strand_id
1 'polypeptide(L)'
;MKQISHTILVCCSLFLLSGCSEYWWTRGQPPGVEQLVARSQQRLHDARQARSAAREDVAAASERVEKSLLTTLEIVAQDARDGRVLEQLQSATDGFLALEGKLSVGSRAAYGELAGQMRSFSQAASEGKGIGQSTFGLFTARTLFFLANELRVPPPSVG
;
A
#
# COMPACT_ATOMS: atom_id res chain seq x y z
N MET A 1 -14.96 -52.56 1.16
CA MET A 1 -15.35 -51.49 0.21
C MET A 1 -14.65 -50.21 0.66
N LYS A 2 -13.84 -49.62 -0.23
CA LYS A 2 -12.85 -48.56 0.05
C LYS A 2 -13.51 -47.18 0.10
N GLN A 3 -13.40 -46.47 1.22
CA GLN A 3 -13.65 -45.02 1.31
C GLN A 3 -12.38 -44.29 0.81
N ILE A 4 -12.39 -43.83 -0.43
CA ILE A 4 -11.37 -42.90 -0.97
C ILE A 4 -12.10 -41.89 -1.84
N SER A 5 -12.65 -40.81 -1.28
CA SER A 5 -13.26 -39.76 -2.14
C SER A 5 -13.32 -38.34 -1.58
N HIS A 6 -12.71 -38.01 -0.44
CA HIS A 6 -12.83 -36.64 0.11
C HIS A 6 -11.50 -35.89 0.30
N THR A 7 -10.35 -36.56 0.19
CA THR A 7 -9.04 -35.91 0.36
C THR A 7 -8.48 -35.27 -0.93
N ILE A 8 -9.05 -35.60 -2.09
CA ILE A 8 -8.49 -35.17 -3.39
C ILE A 8 -8.98 -33.76 -3.80
N LEU A 9 -10.15 -33.32 -3.32
CA LEU A 9 -10.73 -32.05 -3.74
C LEU A 9 -10.10 -30.82 -3.05
N VAL A 10 -9.39 -31.00 -1.93
CA VAL A 10 -8.74 -29.90 -1.18
C VAL A 10 -7.34 -29.59 -1.73
N CYS A 11 -6.70 -30.53 -2.44
CA CYS A 11 -5.39 -30.28 -3.04
C CYS A 11 -5.46 -29.40 -4.30
N CYS A 12 -6.55 -29.45 -5.08
CA CYS A 12 -6.65 -28.68 -6.33
C CYS A 12 -6.80 -27.17 -6.13
N SER A 13 -7.28 -26.70 -4.97
CA SER A 13 -7.39 -25.27 -4.66
C SER A 13 -6.09 -24.65 -4.15
N LEU A 14 -5.07 -25.47 -3.79
CA LEU A 14 -3.74 -24.97 -3.42
C LEU A 14 -2.82 -24.76 -4.64
N PHE A 15 -3.09 -25.41 -5.78
CA PHE A 15 -2.30 -25.26 -7.00
C PHE A 15 -2.62 -24.01 -7.83
N LEU A 16 -3.72 -23.31 -7.58
CA LEU A 16 -4.00 -22.04 -8.25
C LEU A 16 -3.26 -20.84 -7.62
N LEU A 17 -2.57 -21.06 -6.49
CA LEU A 17 -1.69 -20.06 -5.86
C LEU A 17 -0.21 -20.21 -6.28
N SER A 18 0.17 -21.30 -6.97
CA SER A 18 1.58 -21.54 -7.37
C SER A 18 2.02 -20.70 -8.58
N GLY A 19 1.09 -20.14 -9.36
CA GLY A 19 1.40 -19.27 -10.48
C GLY A 19 2.09 -17.95 -10.06
N CYS A 20 1.83 -17.46 -8.84
CA CYS A 20 2.56 -16.33 -8.28
C CYS A 20 3.89 -16.75 -7.63
N SER A 21 4.07 -18.02 -7.25
CA SER A 21 5.33 -18.48 -6.64
C SER A 21 6.41 -18.82 -7.66
N GLU A 22 6.04 -19.40 -8.82
CA GLU A 22 7.04 -19.83 -9.83
C GLU A 22 7.80 -18.67 -10.48
N TYR A 23 7.18 -17.48 -10.56
CA TYR A 23 7.82 -16.28 -11.10
C TYR A 23 9.04 -15.84 -10.27
N TRP A 24 9.00 -16.01 -8.94
CA TRP A 24 10.10 -15.61 -8.05
C TRP A 24 11.22 -16.66 -8.04
N TRP A 25 10.88 -17.95 -8.10
CA TRP A 25 11.89 -19.02 -8.12
C TRP A 25 12.77 -19.02 -9.37
N THR A 26 12.26 -18.55 -10.51
CA THR A 26 13.00 -18.54 -11.80
C THR A 26 13.87 -17.30 -12.02
N ARG A 27 13.66 -16.20 -11.26
CA ARG A 27 14.32 -14.89 -11.53
C ARG A 27 15.12 -14.32 -10.36
N GLY A 28 15.22 -15.04 -9.23
CA GLY A 28 15.96 -14.63 -8.04
C GLY A 28 15.05 -14.20 -6.88
N GLN A 29 15.64 -13.99 -5.70
CA GLN A 29 14.91 -13.58 -4.49
C GLN A 29 13.98 -12.38 -4.77
N PRO A 30 12.80 -12.32 -4.10
CA PRO A 30 11.94 -11.16 -4.19
C PRO A 30 12.73 -9.90 -3.80
N PRO A 31 12.48 -8.75 -4.47
CA PRO A 31 13.19 -7.52 -4.18
C PRO A 31 13.01 -7.12 -2.73
N GLY A 32 14.07 -6.58 -2.11
CA GLY A 32 14.01 -6.05 -0.76
C GLY A 32 13.00 -4.91 -0.62
N VAL A 33 12.54 -4.67 0.61
CA VAL A 33 11.52 -3.65 0.93
C VAL A 33 11.93 -2.26 0.43
N GLU A 34 13.19 -1.89 0.60
CA GLU A 34 13.74 -0.61 0.11
C GLU A 34 13.59 -0.46 -1.42
N GLN A 35 13.89 -1.52 -2.18
CA GLN A 35 13.73 -1.51 -3.64
C GLN A 35 12.26 -1.41 -4.04
N LEU A 36 11.35 -2.05 -3.29
CA LEU A 36 9.91 -1.96 -3.53
C LEU A 36 9.40 -0.54 -3.27
N VAL A 37 9.84 0.10 -2.18
CA VAL A 37 9.51 1.50 -1.88
C VAL A 37 10.04 2.41 -2.99
N ALA A 38 11.34 2.32 -3.33
CA ALA A 38 11.95 3.16 -4.36
C ALA A 38 11.27 3.02 -5.72
N ARG A 39 10.96 1.80 -6.16
CA ARG A 39 10.24 1.55 -7.42
C ARG A 39 8.83 2.13 -7.40
N SER A 40 8.13 2.02 -6.27
CA SER A 40 6.76 2.51 -6.13
C SER A 40 6.72 4.05 -6.06
N GLN A 41 7.69 4.65 -5.39
CA GLN A 41 7.92 6.09 -5.36
C GLN A 41 8.19 6.64 -6.76
N GLN A 42 9.10 6.01 -7.51
CA GLN A 42 9.37 6.42 -8.90
C GLN A 42 8.11 6.33 -9.75
N ARG A 43 7.34 5.23 -9.64
CA ARG A 43 6.08 5.09 -10.37
C ARG A 43 5.06 6.18 -10.03
N LEU A 44 4.97 6.57 -8.75
CA LEU A 44 4.08 7.65 -8.32
C LEU A 44 4.57 9.00 -8.86
N HIS A 45 5.87 9.25 -8.85
CA HIS A 45 6.47 10.43 -9.45
C HIS A 45 6.15 10.54 -10.95
N ASP A 46 6.40 9.47 -11.71
CA ASP A 46 6.10 9.40 -13.14
C ASP A 46 4.60 9.60 -13.41
N ALA A 47 3.74 9.00 -12.59
CA ALA A 47 2.29 9.14 -12.71
C ALA A 47 1.83 10.58 -12.45
N ARG A 48 2.37 11.26 -11.42
CA ARG A 48 2.07 12.67 -11.16
C ARG A 48 2.53 13.55 -12.31
N GLN A 49 3.75 13.37 -12.81
CA GLN A 49 4.24 14.15 -13.95
C GLN A 49 3.35 14.00 -15.19
N ALA A 50 2.88 12.78 -15.46
CA ALA A 50 2.07 12.51 -16.64
C ALA A 50 0.58 12.88 -16.49
N ARG A 51 0.03 12.90 -15.27
CA ARG A 51 -1.43 12.91 -15.05
C ARG A 51 -1.94 13.93 -14.03
N SER A 52 -1.07 14.71 -13.38
CA SER A 52 -1.49 15.69 -12.35
C SER A 52 -2.54 16.68 -12.87
N ALA A 53 -2.40 17.16 -14.10
CA ALA A 53 -3.38 18.08 -14.71
C ALA A 53 -4.77 17.43 -14.92
N ALA A 54 -4.82 16.12 -15.16
CA ALA A 54 -6.07 15.39 -15.37
C ALA A 54 -6.71 14.88 -14.06
N ARG A 55 -5.91 14.75 -13.00
CA ARG A 55 -6.29 14.23 -11.68
C ARG A 55 -5.74 15.12 -10.55
N GLU A 56 -5.99 16.42 -10.66
CA GLU A 56 -5.53 17.40 -9.65
C GLU A 56 -6.12 17.10 -8.27
N ASP A 57 -7.37 16.60 -8.28
CA ASP A 57 -8.13 16.14 -7.12
C ASP A 57 -7.37 15.11 -6.26
N VAL A 58 -6.63 14.20 -6.91
CA VAL A 58 -5.83 13.14 -6.28
C VAL A 58 -4.36 13.53 -6.12
N ALA A 59 -3.79 14.29 -7.05
CA ALA A 59 -2.35 14.57 -7.07
C ALA A 59 -1.86 15.24 -5.78
N ALA A 60 -2.55 16.28 -5.31
CA ALA A 60 -2.16 16.99 -4.08
C ALA A 60 -2.24 16.11 -2.83
N ALA A 61 -3.29 15.29 -2.72
CA ALA A 61 -3.44 14.36 -1.61
C ALA A 61 -2.40 13.23 -1.67
N SER A 62 -2.07 12.74 -2.87
CA SER A 62 -1.04 11.71 -3.05
C SER A 62 0.36 12.16 -2.63
N GLU A 63 0.69 13.45 -2.86
CA GLU A 63 1.97 14.01 -2.45
C GLU A 63 2.07 14.13 -0.92
N ARG A 64 0.99 14.57 -0.28
CA ARG A 64 0.92 14.61 1.19
C ARG A 64 1.10 13.22 1.79
N VAL A 65 0.37 12.23 1.27
CA VAL A 65 0.47 10.84 1.74
C VAL A 65 1.88 10.30 1.54
N GLU A 66 2.46 10.47 0.34
CA GLU A 66 3.83 10.02 0.05
C GLU A 66 4.83 10.61 1.04
N LYS A 67 4.82 11.94 1.22
CA LYS A 67 5.76 12.62 2.12
C LYS A 67 5.66 12.08 3.54
N SER A 68 4.46 11.98 4.09
CA SER A 68 4.26 11.49 5.46
C SER A 68 4.67 10.03 5.63
N LEU A 69 4.41 9.16 4.65
CA LEU A 69 4.84 7.77 4.71
C LEU A 69 6.37 7.62 4.67
N LEU A 70 7.04 8.35 3.78
CA LEU A 70 8.49 8.31 3.68
C LEU A 70 9.16 8.87 4.93
N THR A 71 8.67 10.00 5.47
CA THR A 71 9.16 10.54 6.75
C THR A 71 8.89 9.57 7.90
N THR A 72 7.75 8.89 7.93
CA THR A 72 7.49 7.86 8.95
C THR A 72 8.49 6.70 8.84
N LEU A 73 8.83 6.26 7.63
CA LEU A 73 9.85 5.23 7.43
C LEU A 73 11.22 5.64 7.95
N GLU A 74 11.64 6.88 7.68
CA GLU A 74 12.90 7.43 8.17
C GLU A 74 12.94 7.47 9.71
N ILE A 75 11.84 7.91 10.33
CA ILE A 75 11.72 7.94 11.80
C ILE A 75 11.76 6.52 12.37
N VAL A 76 10.96 5.59 11.84
CA VAL A 76 10.89 4.20 12.32
C VAL A 76 12.22 3.46 12.16
N ALA A 77 13.02 3.80 11.13
CA ALA A 77 14.36 3.26 10.96
C ALA A 77 15.36 3.74 12.02
N GLN A 78 15.13 4.91 12.61
CA GLN A 78 15.96 5.47 13.69
C GLN A 78 15.47 5.00 15.06
N ASP A 79 14.17 5.16 15.32
CA ASP A 79 13.50 4.72 16.54
C ASP A 79 12.03 4.39 16.22
N ALA A 80 11.71 3.09 16.32
CA ALA A 80 10.38 2.56 16.05
C ALA A 80 9.28 3.07 17.01
N ARG A 81 9.64 3.71 18.13
CA ARG A 81 8.71 4.23 19.15
C ARG A 81 8.73 5.75 19.27
N ASP A 82 9.42 6.45 18.37
CA ASP A 82 9.50 7.92 18.38
C ASP A 82 8.09 8.54 18.29
N GLY A 83 7.79 9.50 19.16
CA GLY A 83 6.48 10.16 19.23
C GLY A 83 6.08 10.87 17.93
N ARG A 84 7.05 11.27 17.09
CA ARG A 84 6.81 11.89 15.78
C ARG A 84 6.18 10.93 14.77
N VAL A 85 6.30 9.61 14.98
CA VAL A 85 5.63 8.60 14.16
C VAL A 85 4.11 8.85 14.15
N LEU A 86 3.52 9.12 15.30
CA LEU A 86 2.08 9.34 15.41
C LEU A 86 1.63 10.59 14.63
N GLU A 87 2.40 11.68 14.73
CA GLU A 87 2.12 12.93 14.00
C GLU A 87 2.16 12.70 12.47
N GLN A 88 3.14 11.94 11.98
CA GLN A 88 3.23 11.63 10.55
C GLN A 88 2.12 10.69 10.09
N LEU A 89 1.73 9.70 10.89
CA LEU A 89 0.60 8.82 10.58
C LEU A 89 -0.74 9.58 10.57
N GLN A 90 -0.90 10.59 11.42
CA GLN A 90 -2.07 11.50 11.37
C GLN A 90 -2.09 12.31 10.07
N SER A 91 -0.96 12.92 9.68
CA SER A 91 -0.87 13.64 8.40
C SER A 91 -1.15 12.73 7.19
N ALA A 92 -0.67 11.49 7.23
CA ALA A 92 -0.99 10.51 6.20
C ALA A 92 -2.49 10.12 6.21
N THR A 93 -3.09 9.99 7.39
CA THR A 93 -4.54 9.72 7.55
C THR A 93 -5.38 10.85 6.96
N ASP A 94 -5.04 12.11 7.23
CA ASP A 94 -5.71 13.27 6.64
C ASP A 94 -5.59 13.27 5.10
N GLY A 95 -4.43 12.86 4.58
CA GLY A 95 -4.23 12.64 3.15
C GLY A 95 -5.13 11.55 2.58
N PHE A 96 -5.29 10.42 3.28
CA PHE A 96 -6.22 9.35 2.91
C PHE A 96 -7.67 9.83 2.89
N LEU A 97 -8.11 10.54 3.93
CA LEU A 97 -9.46 11.12 3.99
C LEU A 97 -9.70 12.10 2.85
N ALA A 98 -8.69 12.89 2.47
CA ALA A 98 -8.78 13.80 1.33
C ALA A 98 -8.89 13.10 -0.03
N LEU A 99 -8.55 11.80 -0.13
CA LEU A 99 -8.78 10.96 -1.31
C LEU A 99 -10.18 10.36 -1.34
N GLU A 100 -10.85 10.27 -0.20
CA GLU A 100 -12.18 9.69 -0.12
C GLU A 100 -13.17 10.45 -1.02
N GLY A 101 -13.99 9.71 -1.76
CA GLY A 101 -14.90 10.27 -2.77
C GLY A 101 -14.27 10.64 -4.12
N LYS A 102 -12.94 10.80 -4.19
CA LYS A 102 -12.22 11.10 -5.44
C LYS A 102 -11.71 9.87 -6.17
N LEU A 103 -11.68 8.74 -5.46
CA LEU A 103 -11.19 7.48 -5.99
C LEU A 103 -12.12 6.90 -7.05
N SER A 104 -11.51 6.34 -8.09
CA SER A 104 -12.18 5.48 -9.04
C SER A 104 -12.88 4.30 -8.34
N VAL A 105 -13.98 3.83 -8.92
CA VAL A 105 -14.79 2.74 -8.34
C VAL A 105 -13.95 1.48 -8.07
N GLY A 106 -13.05 1.13 -9.01
CA GLY A 106 -12.17 -0.02 -8.89
C GLY A 106 -11.13 0.07 -7.76
N SER A 107 -10.81 1.29 -7.31
CA SER A 107 -9.82 1.53 -6.27
C SER A 107 -10.39 1.53 -4.85
N ARG A 108 -11.72 1.60 -4.68
CA ARG A 108 -12.36 1.77 -3.37
C ARG A 108 -12.08 0.63 -2.39
N ALA A 109 -12.08 -0.62 -2.87
CA ALA A 109 -11.80 -1.78 -2.04
C ALA A 109 -10.34 -1.79 -1.54
N ALA A 110 -9.39 -1.54 -2.43
CA ALA A 110 -7.97 -1.45 -2.09
C ALA A 110 -7.69 -0.29 -1.13
N TYR A 111 -8.35 0.86 -1.34
CA TYR A 111 -8.29 1.98 -0.41
C TYR A 111 -8.80 1.62 0.98
N GLY A 112 -9.95 0.93 1.08
CA GLY A 112 -10.51 0.53 2.38
C GLY A 112 -9.55 -0.35 3.18
N GLU A 113 -8.83 -1.25 2.51
CA GLU A 113 -7.80 -2.09 3.15
C GLU A 113 -6.59 -1.26 3.61
N LEU A 114 -6.07 -0.38 2.74
CA LEU A 114 -4.92 0.47 3.07
C LEU A 114 -5.25 1.46 4.19
N ALA A 115 -6.44 2.07 4.17
CA ALA A 115 -6.94 2.93 5.23
C ALA A 115 -7.11 2.16 6.56
N GLY A 116 -7.56 0.90 6.49
CA GLY A 116 -7.59 0.00 7.64
C GLY A 116 -6.21 -0.26 8.24
N GLN A 117 -5.22 -0.56 7.40
CA GLN A 117 -3.84 -0.77 7.83
C GLN A 117 -3.22 0.49 8.44
N MET A 118 -3.47 1.66 7.85
CA MET A 118 -3.04 2.95 8.39
C MET A 118 -3.58 3.20 9.81
N ARG A 119 -4.87 2.90 10.03
CA ARG A 119 -5.47 3.01 11.38
C ARG A 119 -4.81 2.06 12.37
N SER A 120 -4.50 0.83 11.96
CA SER A 120 -3.80 -0.13 12.82
C SER A 120 -2.39 0.34 13.20
N PHE A 121 -1.64 0.96 12.27
CA PHE A 121 -0.34 1.56 12.61
C PHE A 121 -0.49 2.76 13.55
N SER A 122 -1.48 3.61 13.31
CA SER A 122 -1.77 4.78 14.17
C SER A 122 -2.12 4.35 15.59
N GLN A 123 -2.94 3.30 15.73
CA GLN A 123 -3.28 2.71 17.03
C GLN A 123 -2.05 2.09 17.71
N ALA A 124 -1.20 1.36 16.97
CA ALA A 124 0.03 0.82 17.53
C ALA A 124 0.94 1.94 18.05
N ALA A 125 1.13 3.00 17.28
CA ALA A 125 1.93 4.16 17.68
C ALA A 125 1.37 4.88 18.91
N SER A 126 0.03 5.08 18.98
CA SER A 126 -0.60 5.74 20.13
C SER A 126 -0.53 4.90 21.41
N GLU A 127 -0.47 3.58 21.30
CA GLU A 127 -0.23 2.65 22.40
C GLU A 127 1.27 2.53 22.77
N GLY A 128 2.15 3.30 22.12
CA GLY A 128 3.60 3.25 22.33
C GLY A 128 4.25 1.94 21.84
N LYS A 129 3.53 1.17 21.01
CA LYS A 129 4.07 -0.04 20.38
C LYS A 129 4.98 0.36 19.24
N GLY A 130 6.13 -0.31 19.16
CA GLY A 130 7.07 -0.10 18.06
C GLY A 130 6.48 -0.55 16.73
N ILE A 131 6.68 0.25 15.69
CA ILE A 131 6.30 -0.14 14.32
C ILE A 131 7.44 -0.92 13.67
N GLY A 132 7.14 -2.10 13.11
CA GLY A 132 8.13 -2.88 12.38
C GLY A 132 8.50 -2.20 11.05
N GLN A 133 9.78 -1.82 10.88
CA GLN A 133 10.28 -1.12 9.69
C GLN A 133 9.93 -1.85 8.38
N SER A 134 10.21 -3.16 8.29
CA SER A 134 9.91 -3.94 7.07
C SER A 134 8.41 -4.00 6.77
N THR A 135 7.57 -4.17 7.80
CA THR A 135 6.12 -4.22 7.66
C THR A 135 5.57 -2.88 7.19
N PHE A 136 6.02 -1.79 7.79
CA PHE A 136 5.63 -0.44 7.39
C PHE A 136 6.18 -0.06 6.01
N GLY A 137 7.35 -0.56 5.64
CA GLY A 137 7.93 -0.38 4.30
C GLY A 137 7.13 -1.09 3.21
N LEU A 138 6.66 -2.32 3.46
CA LEU A 138 5.76 -3.01 2.54
C LEU A 138 4.42 -2.28 2.38
N PHE A 139 3.85 -1.81 3.50
CA PHE A 139 2.66 -0.97 3.49
C PHE A 139 2.87 0.32 2.67
N THR A 140 4.01 0.99 2.88
CA THR A 140 4.38 2.20 2.15
C THR A 140 4.49 1.92 0.66
N ALA A 141 5.27 0.91 0.25
CA ALA A 141 5.41 0.53 -1.16
C ALA A 141 4.05 0.26 -1.81
N ARG A 142 3.19 -0.50 -1.15
CA ARG A 142 1.83 -0.80 -1.63
C ARG A 142 0.98 0.45 -1.78
N THR A 143 1.05 1.37 -0.83
CA THR A 143 0.32 2.63 -0.86
C THR A 143 0.78 3.53 -2.01
N LEU A 144 2.10 3.69 -2.18
CA LEU A 144 2.66 4.47 -3.29
C LEU A 144 2.27 3.89 -4.65
N PHE A 145 2.32 2.56 -4.78
CA PHE A 145 1.88 1.86 -5.99
C PHE A 145 0.40 2.05 -6.27
N PHE A 146 -0.45 1.98 -5.23
CA PHE A 146 -1.87 2.26 -5.33
C PHE A 146 -2.13 3.69 -5.85
N LEU A 147 -1.50 4.69 -5.26
CA LEU A 147 -1.64 6.09 -5.67
C LEU A 147 -1.19 6.32 -7.12
N ALA A 148 -0.09 5.67 -7.51
CA ALA A 148 0.42 5.73 -8.88
C ALA A 148 -0.59 5.17 -9.90
N ASN A 149 -1.28 4.09 -9.54
CA ASN A 149 -2.33 3.52 -10.39
C ASN A 149 -3.58 4.40 -10.41
N GLU A 150 -4.01 4.93 -9.26
CA GLU A 150 -5.19 5.78 -9.21
C GLU A 150 -5.05 7.02 -10.10
N LEU A 151 -3.87 7.67 -10.10
CA LEU A 151 -3.57 8.79 -11.00
C LEU A 151 -3.67 8.46 -12.49
N ARG A 152 -3.59 7.17 -12.87
CA ARG A 152 -3.70 6.72 -14.27
C ARG A 152 -5.14 6.45 -14.70
N VAL A 153 -6.07 6.35 -13.76
CA VAL A 153 -7.49 6.14 -14.03
C VAL A 153 -8.16 7.51 -14.22
N PRO A 154 -9.12 7.66 -15.15
CA PRO A 154 -9.91 8.90 -15.26
C PRO A 154 -10.69 9.18 -13.96
N PRO A 155 -11.09 10.45 -13.73
CA PRO A 155 -11.97 10.79 -12.62
C PRO A 155 -13.27 9.96 -12.67
N PRO A 156 -13.87 9.61 -11.53
CA PRO A 156 -15.18 8.97 -11.54
C PRO A 156 -16.18 9.89 -12.27
N SER A 157 -16.84 9.37 -13.30
CA SER A 157 -17.90 10.09 -13.99
C SER A 157 -19.06 10.31 -13.01
N VAL A 158 -19.42 11.56 -12.79
CA VAL A 158 -20.64 11.91 -12.06
C VAL A 158 -21.81 11.45 -12.94
N GLY A 159 -22.45 10.36 -12.55
CA GLY A 159 -23.70 9.90 -13.13
C GLY A 159 -24.87 10.68 -12.56
#